data_AF-A0A942FGP2-F1
#
_entry.id   AF-A0A942FGP2-F1
#
_cell.length_a   1.000
_cell.length_b   1.000
_cell.length_c   1.000
_cell.angle_alpha   90.00
_cell.angle_beta   90.00
_cell.angle_gamma   90.00
#
_symmetry.space_group_name_H-M   'P 1'
#
loop_
_entity.id
_entity.type
_entity.pdbx_description
1 polymer ?
#
loop_
_entity_poly.entity_id
_entity_poly.type
_entity_poly.pdbx_seq_one_letter_code
_entity_poly.pdbx_strand_id
1 'polypeptide(L)'
;MEPITGTGNLILFFTLIHFTLGRSFSVLFAIFNQMSVLLYFPLALAYDYVQIPIYGALLEHSSKKFFVVRWLTHKTDKVISSLNERPLLKKVMSLGNVGLILLSALPIRGFGILSGSIVSFLLKKSRREGTILLMTGSLVGIFIIMGIAKGVFKVLSFLL
;
A
#
# COMPACT_ATOMS: atom_id res chain seq x y z
N MET A 1 4.57 28.50 16.91
CA MET A 1 4.72 27.45 15.89
C MET A 1 4.07 27.98 14.63
N GLU A 2 4.86 28.42 13.64
CA GLU A 2 4.31 28.91 12.38
C GLU A 2 3.63 27.74 11.65
N PRO A 3 2.36 27.88 11.24
CA PRO A 3 1.73 26.88 10.42
C PRO A 3 2.52 26.74 9.12
N ILE A 4 2.66 25.51 8.63
CA ILE A 4 3.33 25.20 7.37
C ILE A 4 2.47 25.79 6.25
N THR A 5 2.63 27.08 5.94
CA THR A 5 1.70 27.89 5.12
C THR A 5 1.93 27.77 3.62
N GLY A 6 3.03 27.15 3.20
CA GLY A 6 3.27 26.86 1.78
C GLY A 6 2.65 25.55 1.34
N THR A 7 1.76 25.58 0.34
CA THR A 7 1.24 24.37 -0.34
C THR A 7 2.38 23.43 -0.77
N GLY A 8 3.52 24.00 -1.21
CA GLY A 8 4.72 23.23 -1.56
C GLY A 8 5.31 22.45 -0.38
N ASN A 9 5.35 23.03 0.82
CA ASN A 9 5.86 22.35 2.01
C ASN A 9 4.92 21.22 2.44
N LEU A 10 3.60 21.42 2.37
CA LEU A 10 2.62 20.38 2.64
C LEU A 10 2.75 19.20 1.67
N ILE A 11 2.95 19.48 0.37
CA ILE A 11 3.22 18.43 -0.64
C ILE A 11 4.52 17.70 -0.32
N LEU A 12 5.57 18.41 0.06
CA LEU A 12 6.87 17.81 0.40
C LEU A 12 6.78 16.89 1.61
N PHE A 13 6.14 17.34 2.70
CA PHE A 13 5.91 16.50 3.88
C PHE A 13 4.99 15.31 3.56
N PHE A 14 3.92 15.53 2.80
CA PHE A 14 3.06 14.45 2.34
C PHE A 14 3.86 13.40 1.58
N THR A 15 4.74 13.82 0.66
CA THR A 15 5.61 12.94 -0.12
C THR A 15 6.52 12.14 0.80
N LEU A 16 7.25 12.82 1.69
CA LEU A 16 8.16 12.15 2.64
C LEU A 16 7.43 11.11 3.49
N ILE A 17 6.28 11.48 4.05
CA ILE A 17 5.44 10.56 4.84
C ILE A 17 4.94 9.40 3.98
N HIS A 18 4.54 9.67 2.74
CA HIS A 18 4.00 8.65 1.85
C HIS A 18 5.04 7.57 1.52
N PHE A 19 6.29 7.96 1.23
CA PHE A 19 7.35 7.01 0.92
C PHE A 19 7.98 6.35 2.16
N THR A 20 7.89 6.96 3.36
CA THR A 20 8.50 6.41 4.58
C THR A 20 7.52 5.63 5.46
N LEU A 21 6.35 6.20 5.74
CA LEU A 21 5.32 5.63 6.61
C LEU A 21 4.19 4.98 5.82
N GLY A 22 4.07 5.30 4.54
CA GLY A 22 3.08 4.74 3.63
C GLY A 22 1.86 5.62 3.45
N ARG A 23 0.96 5.12 2.61
CA ARG A 23 -0.28 5.79 2.23
C ARG A 23 -1.20 6.14 3.40
N SER A 24 -1.42 5.23 4.35
CA SER A 24 -2.33 5.47 5.47
C SER A 24 -1.94 6.73 6.24
N PHE A 25 -0.65 6.90 6.53
CA PHE A 25 -0.14 8.04 7.29
C PHE A 25 -0.14 9.33 6.47
N SER A 26 0.21 9.27 5.19
CA SER A 26 0.21 10.46 4.33
C SER A 26 -1.20 10.99 4.08
N VAL A 27 -2.19 10.12 3.85
CA VAL A 27 -3.58 10.54 3.71
C VAL A 27 -4.13 11.09 5.04
N LEU A 28 -3.82 10.47 6.18
CA LEU A 28 -4.19 11.04 7.49
C LEU A 28 -3.55 12.42 7.71
N PHE A 29 -2.25 12.56 7.41
CA PHE A 29 -1.55 13.85 7.46
C PHE A 29 -2.25 14.92 6.59
N ALA A 30 -2.61 14.57 5.35
CA ALA A 30 -3.29 15.48 4.46
C ALA A 30 -4.62 15.97 5.03
N ILE A 31 -5.40 15.08 5.63
CA ILE A 31 -6.70 15.43 6.19
C ILE A 31 -6.54 16.27 7.48
N PHE A 32 -5.59 15.94 8.36
CA PHE A 32 -5.29 16.75 9.55
C PHE A 32 -4.80 18.15 9.20
N ASN A 33 -4.06 18.31 8.11
CA ASN A 33 -3.59 19.61 7.61
C ASN A 33 -4.58 20.27 6.63
N GLN A 34 -5.81 19.78 6.55
CA GLN A 34 -6.89 20.33 5.71
C GLN A 34 -6.50 20.51 4.23
N MET A 35 -5.63 19.65 3.71
CA MET A 35 -5.25 19.66 2.31
C MET A 35 -6.49 19.35 1.45
N SER A 36 -6.61 20.04 0.30
CA SER A 36 -7.70 19.78 -0.64
C SER A 36 -7.69 18.32 -1.09
N VAL A 37 -8.88 17.70 -1.11
CA VAL A 37 -9.07 16.33 -1.63
C VAL A 37 -8.57 16.24 -3.08
N LEU A 38 -8.79 17.28 -3.88
CA LEU A 38 -8.32 17.34 -5.26
C LEU A 38 -6.79 17.37 -5.39
N LEU A 39 -6.08 17.66 -4.30
CA LEU A 39 -4.62 17.66 -4.26
C LEU A 39 -4.08 16.33 -3.75
N TYR A 40 -4.45 15.93 -2.52
CA TYR A 40 -3.81 14.75 -1.91
C TYR A 40 -4.27 13.43 -2.52
N PHE A 41 -5.49 13.35 -3.06
CA PHE A 41 -6.01 12.11 -3.64
C PHE A 41 -5.29 11.72 -4.94
N PRO A 42 -5.18 12.61 -5.96
CA PRO A 42 -4.41 12.29 -7.15
C PRO A 42 -2.93 12.05 -6.84
N LEU A 43 -2.38 12.77 -5.85
CA LEU A 43 -0.98 12.63 -5.44
C LEU A 43 -0.71 11.24 -4.83
N ALA A 44 -1.57 10.77 -3.92
CA ALA A 44 -1.49 9.43 -3.35
C ALA A 44 -1.59 8.34 -4.43
N LEU A 45 -2.54 8.49 -5.35
CA LEU A 45 -2.72 7.55 -6.46
C LEU A 45 -1.51 7.53 -7.39
N ALA A 46 -0.98 8.69 -7.76
CA ALA A 46 0.18 8.80 -8.63
C ALA A 46 1.40 8.12 -8.01
N TYR A 47 1.65 8.35 -6.71
CA TYR A 47 2.74 7.69 -6.00
C TYR A 47 2.56 6.17 -5.94
N ASP A 48 1.37 5.69 -5.57
CA ASP A 48 1.08 4.26 -5.55
C ASP A 48 1.28 3.64 -6.96
N TYR A 49 0.78 4.30 -8.01
CA TYR A 49 0.80 3.81 -9.39
C TYR A 49 2.20 3.82 -10.01
N VAL A 50 3.11 4.66 -9.50
CA VAL A 50 4.54 4.63 -9.85
C VAL A 50 5.29 3.59 -9.01
N GLN A 51 4.99 3.50 -7.71
CA GLN A 51 5.65 2.56 -6.81
C GLN A 51 5.35 1.10 -7.15
N ILE A 52 4.08 0.75 -7.43
CA ILE A 52 3.65 -0.63 -7.75
C ILE A 52 4.46 -1.26 -8.89
N PRO A 53 4.58 -0.65 -10.09
CA PRO A 53 5.35 -1.24 -11.18
C PRO A 53 6.86 -1.26 -10.87
N ILE A 54 7.39 -0.26 -10.16
CA ILE A 54 8.81 -0.23 -9.76
C ILE A 54 9.11 -1.41 -8.83
N TYR A 55 8.29 -1.63 -7.79
CA TYR A 55 8.46 -2.76 -6.88
C TYR A 55 8.28 -4.10 -7.59
N GLY A 56 7.30 -4.20 -8.49
CA GLY A 56 7.12 -5.39 -9.33
C GLY A 56 8.35 -5.71 -10.18
N ALA A 57 8.94 -4.69 -10.83
CA ALA A 57 10.14 -4.84 -11.64
C ALA A 57 11.38 -5.20 -10.79
N LEU A 58 11.54 -4.56 -9.63
CA LEU A 58 12.63 -4.86 -8.69
C LEU A 58 12.55 -6.30 -8.16
N LEU A 59 11.35 -6.78 -7.82
CA LEU A 59 11.12 -8.15 -7.39
C LEU A 59 11.41 -9.15 -8.52
N GLU A 60 10.92 -8.89 -9.73
CA GLU A 60 11.16 -9.76 -10.88
C GLU A 60 12.65 -9.85 -11.23
N HIS A 61 13.34 -8.70 -11.30
CA HIS A 61 14.75 -8.64 -11.63
C HIS A 61 15.64 -9.23 -10.52
N SER A 62 15.31 -8.97 -9.25
CA SER A 62 15.98 -9.58 -8.10
C SER A 62 15.78 -11.10 -8.09
N SER A 63 14.62 -11.62 -8.47
CA SER A 63 14.40 -13.07 -8.55
C SER A 63 15.25 -13.76 -9.63
N LYS A 64 15.54 -13.06 -10.73
CA LYS A 64 16.37 -13.56 -11.85
C LYS A 64 17.87 -13.48 -11.54
N LYS A 65 18.32 -12.49 -10.76
CA LYS A 65 19.74 -12.25 -10.46
C LYS A 65 20.24 -12.78 -9.11
N PHE A 66 19.39 -12.85 -8.07
CA PHE A 66 19.81 -13.26 -6.73
C PHE A 66 19.45 -14.72 -6.42
N PHE A 67 20.48 -15.56 -6.31
CA PHE A 67 20.38 -16.97 -5.90
C PHE A 67 19.64 -17.15 -4.56
N VAL A 68 19.75 -16.20 -3.63
CA VAL A 68 19.06 -16.24 -2.32
C VAL A 68 17.54 -16.09 -2.45
N VAL A 69 17.05 -15.23 -3.35
CA VAL A 69 15.60 -15.08 -3.63
C VAL A 69 15.07 -16.31 -4.35
N ARG A 70 15.87 -16.89 -5.26
CA ARG A 70 15.59 -18.17 -5.93
C ARG A 70 15.56 -19.36 -4.96
N TRP A 71 16.43 -19.36 -3.94
CA TRP A 71 16.46 -20.37 -2.87
C TRP A 71 15.31 -20.21 -1.87
N LEU A 72 14.95 -18.96 -1.51
CA LEU A 72 13.74 -18.67 -0.73
C LEU A 72 12.45 -19.07 -1.49
N THR A 73 12.43 -18.90 -2.81
CA THR A 73 11.30 -19.34 -3.65
C THR A 73 11.28 -20.83 -3.90
N HIS A 74 12.41 -21.54 -4.00
CA HIS A 74 12.40 -23.01 -4.12
C HIS A 74 12.03 -23.72 -2.81
N LYS A 75 12.32 -23.10 -1.66
CA LYS A 75 11.75 -23.46 -0.35
C LYS A 75 10.42 -22.74 -0.10
N THR A 76 9.56 -22.66 -1.12
CA THR A 76 8.24 -22.03 -0.98
C THR A 76 7.53 -22.57 0.26
N ASP A 77 7.68 -23.86 0.57
CA ASP A 77 7.09 -24.50 1.73
C ASP A 77 7.56 -23.95 3.09
N LYS A 78 8.81 -23.48 3.21
CA LYS A 78 9.35 -22.92 4.46
C LYS A 78 8.98 -21.46 4.68
N VAL A 79 8.80 -20.71 3.60
CA VAL A 79 8.25 -19.35 3.64
C VAL A 79 6.72 -19.42 3.81
N ILE A 80 6.05 -20.38 3.17
CA ILE A 80 4.63 -20.69 3.39
C ILE A 80 4.41 -21.16 4.83
N SER A 81 5.34 -21.92 5.43
CA SER A 81 5.22 -22.37 6.82
C SER A 81 5.40 -21.24 7.83
N SER A 82 6.26 -20.23 7.56
CA SER A 82 6.33 -19.02 8.38
C SER A 82 5.19 -18.02 8.06
N LEU A 83 4.63 -18.06 6.85
CA LEU A 83 3.41 -17.34 6.47
C LEU A 83 2.15 -17.94 7.09
N ASN A 84 2.13 -19.23 7.42
CA ASN A 84 1.07 -19.91 8.16
C ASN A 84 0.88 -19.34 9.58
N GLU A 85 1.89 -18.67 10.14
CA GLU A 85 1.77 -17.95 11.42
C GLU A 85 1.00 -16.62 11.29
N ARG A 86 0.80 -16.12 10.07
CA ARG A 86 0.03 -14.88 9.81
C ARG A 86 -1.32 -15.24 9.16
N PRO A 87 -2.40 -15.39 9.94
CA PRO A 87 -3.70 -15.88 9.45
C PRO A 87 -4.28 -15.00 8.33
N LEU A 88 -4.01 -13.69 8.36
CA LEU A 88 -4.42 -12.76 7.31
C LEU A 88 -3.77 -13.07 5.95
N LEU A 89 -2.46 -13.36 5.92
CA LEU A 89 -1.76 -13.67 4.66
C LEU A 89 -2.19 -15.00 4.08
N LYS A 90 -2.40 -16.01 4.92
CA LYS A 90 -2.93 -17.31 4.51
C LYS A 90 -4.30 -17.16 3.86
N LYS A 91 -5.19 -16.38 4.47
CA LYS A 91 -6.54 -16.12 3.96
C LYS A 91 -6.51 -15.30 2.67
N VAL A 92 -5.60 -14.35 2.56
CA VAL A 92 -5.38 -13.57 1.33
C VAL A 92 -4.88 -14.46 0.19
N MET A 93 -3.90 -15.32 0.45
CA MET A 93 -3.41 -16.28 -0.54
C MET A 93 -4.51 -17.25 -1.00
N SER A 94 -5.37 -17.72 -0.09
CA SER A 94 -6.49 -18.60 -0.47
C SER A 94 -7.56 -17.89 -1.31
N LEU A 95 -7.64 -16.56 -1.25
CA LEU A 95 -8.57 -15.75 -2.04
C LEU A 95 -8.00 -15.32 -3.41
N GLY A 96 -6.74 -15.64 -3.72
CA GLY A 96 -6.10 -15.35 -5.01
C GLY A 96 -6.16 -13.86 -5.37
N ASN A 97 -6.82 -13.54 -6.49
CA ASN A 97 -6.92 -12.18 -7.02
C ASN A 97 -7.62 -11.22 -6.06
N VAL A 98 -8.75 -11.67 -5.48
CA VAL A 98 -9.53 -10.87 -4.53
C VAL A 98 -8.73 -10.60 -3.27
N GLY A 99 -7.99 -11.61 -2.79
CA GLY A 99 -7.10 -11.46 -1.65
C GLY A 99 -6.04 -10.38 -1.90
N LEU A 100 -5.48 -10.33 -3.11
CA LEU A 100 -4.45 -9.34 -3.47
C LEU A 100 -5.00 -7.89 -3.48
N ILE A 101 -6.22 -7.71 -3.99
CA ILE A 101 -6.93 -6.42 -3.96
C ILE A 101 -7.20 -6.02 -2.51
N LEU A 102 -7.72 -6.92 -1.69
CA LEU A 102 -8.01 -6.63 -0.28
C LEU A 102 -6.74 -6.31 0.50
N LEU A 103 -5.66 -7.06 0.28
CA LEU A 103 -4.36 -6.84 0.92
C LEU A 103 -3.84 -5.43 0.64
N SER A 104 -3.90 -5.00 -0.62
CA SER A 104 -3.45 -3.65 -1.03
C SER A 104 -4.43 -2.54 -0.67
N ALA A 105 -5.70 -2.86 -0.43
CA ALA A 105 -6.70 -1.92 0.07
C ALA A 105 -6.61 -1.67 1.57
N LEU A 106 -6.06 -2.62 2.34
CA LEU A 106 -6.02 -2.52 3.79
C LEU A 106 -5.09 -1.38 4.25
N PRO A 107 -5.55 -0.50 5.16
CA PRO A 107 -4.74 0.61 5.67
C PRO A 107 -3.76 0.18 6.77
N ILE A 108 -3.14 -1.00 6.64
CA ILE A 108 -2.30 -1.61 7.69
C ILE A 108 -0.81 -1.34 7.40
N ARG A 109 -0.09 -0.87 8.43
CA ARG A 109 1.35 -0.60 8.35
C ARG A 109 2.12 -1.91 8.06
N GLY A 110 2.98 -1.89 7.04
CA GLY A 110 3.73 -3.08 6.59
C GLY A 110 2.93 -4.07 5.74
N PHE A 111 1.69 -3.74 5.38
CA PHE A 111 0.80 -4.52 4.49
C PHE A 111 0.39 -3.71 3.25
N GLY A 112 1.35 -2.94 2.73
CA GLY A 112 1.14 -2.05 1.58
C GLY A 112 1.55 -2.68 0.24
N ILE A 113 1.91 -1.81 -0.71
CA ILE A 113 2.30 -2.16 -2.08
C ILE A 113 3.41 -3.22 -2.11
N LEU A 114 4.42 -3.10 -1.23
CA LEU A 114 5.52 -4.06 -1.19
C LEU A 114 5.03 -5.47 -0.82
N SER A 115 4.21 -5.60 0.22
CA SER A 115 3.64 -6.87 0.67
C SER A 115 2.70 -7.45 -0.38
N GLY A 116 1.90 -6.61 -1.03
CA GLY A 116 1.09 -6.99 -2.18
C GLY A 116 1.92 -7.46 -3.37
N SER A 117 3.05 -6.82 -3.66
CA SER A 117 3.96 -7.22 -4.74
C SER A 117 4.61 -8.58 -4.46
N ILE A 118 4.99 -8.84 -3.20
CA ILE A 118 5.50 -10.15 -2.78
C ILE A 118 4.43 -11.23 -2.91
N VAL A 119 3.20 -10.98 -2.43
CA VAL A 119 2.10 -11.97 -2.53
C VAL A 119 1.71 -12.20 -3.99
N SER A 120 1.69 -11.16 -4.82
CA SER A 120 1.46 -11.27 -6.26
C SER A 120 2.48 -12.20 -6.91
N PHE A 121 3.75 -12.05 -6.53
CA PHE A 121 4.83 -12.89 -7.00
C PHE A 121 4.72 -14.34 -6.50
N LEU A 122 4.34 -14.54 -5.23
CA LEU A 122 4.08 -15.88 -4.66
C LEU A 122 2.90 -16.59 -5.32
N LEU A 123 1.85 -15.85 -5.70
CA LEU A 123 0.72 -16.36 -6.49
C LEU A 123 1.07 -16.58 -7.97
N LYS A 124 2.35 -16.43 -8.36
CA LYS A 124 2.86 -16.58 -9.73
C LYS A 124 2.10 -15.71 -10.74
N LYS A 125 1.58 -14.57 -10.30
CA LYS A 125 0.87 -13.64 -11.18
C LYS A 125 1.85 -12.98 -12.14
N SER A 126 1.41 -12.80 -13.39
CA SER A 126 2.21 -12.04 -14.35
C SER A 126 2.39 -10.60 -13.85
N ARG A 127 3.49 -9.94 -14.22
CA ARG A 127 3.78 -8.56 -13.81
C ARG A 127 2.59 -7.63 -14.06
N ARG A 128 1.99 -7.73 -15.26
CA ARG A 128 0.83 -6.91 -15.64
C ARG A 128 -0.38 -7.20 -14.76
N GLU A 129 -0.72 -8.48 -14.56
CA GLU A 129 -1.88 -8.87 -13.75
C GLU A 129 -1.71 -8.43 -12.28
N GLY A 130 -0.52 -8.67 -11.71
CA GLY A 130 -0.18 -8.23 -10.35
C GLY A 130 -0.28 -6.71 -10.18
N THR A 131 0.32 -5.96 -11.10
CA THR A 131 0.27 -4.49 -11.10
C THR A 131 -1.17 -4.00 -11.16
N ILE A 132 -2.00 -4.52 -12.06
CA ILE A 132 -3.40 -4.10 -12.19
C ILE A 132 -4.17 -4.37 -10.89
N LEU A 133 -4.06 -5.58 -10.32
CA LEU A 133 -4.75 -5.95 -9.09
C LEU A 133 -4.32 -5.06 -7.90
N LEU A 134 -3.03 -4.75 -7.79
CA LEU A 134 -2.51 -3.86 -6.75
C LEU A 134 -2.93 -2.41 -6.95
N MET A 135 -3.03 -1.93 -8.19
CA MET A 135 -3.55 -0.59 -8.49
C MET A 135 -5.04 -0.50 -8.15
N THR A 136 -5.82 -1.54 -8.46
CA THR A 136 -7.23 -1.63 -8.07
C THR A 136 -7.40 -1.60 -6.56
N GLY A 137 -6.66 -2.44 -5.83
CA GLY A 137 -6.72 -2.42 -4.38
C GLY A 137 -6.17 -1.11 -3.79
N SER A 138 -5.19 -0.49 -4.44
CA SER A 138 -4.72 0.83 -4.03
C SER A 138 -5.84 1.88 -4.08
N LEU A 139 -6.56 1.95 -5.20
CA LEU A 139 -7.71 2.83 -5.38
C LEU A 139 -8.77 2.60 -4.29
N VAL A 140 -9.16 1.34 -4.06
CA VAL A 140 -10.12 0.97 -3.02
C VAL A 140 -9.63 1.40 -1.64
N GLY A 141 -8.36 1.19 -1.33
CA GLY A 141 -7.78 1.53 -0.04
C GLY A 141 -7.78 3.04 0.25
N ILE A 142 -7.56 3.88 -0.76
CA ILE A 142 -7.67 5.34 -0.61
C ILE A 142 -9.10 5.72 -0.24
N PHE A 143 -10.11 5.15 -0.90
CA PHE A 143 -11.52 5.40 -0.55
C PHE A 143 -11.85 4.93 0.87
N ILE A 144 -11.34 3.77 1.30
CA ILE A 144 -11.52 3.28 2.68
C ILE A 144 -10.92 4.27 3.68
N ILE A 145 -9.68 4.73 3.47
CA ILE A 145 -9.02 5.68 4.37
C ILE A 145 -9.80 7.00 4.42
N MET A 146 -10.26 7.50 3.27
CA MET A 146 -11.09 8.70 3.22
C MET A 146 -12.40 8.54 3.99
N GLY A 147 -13.06 7.40 3.85
CA GLY A 147 -14.30 7.08 4.59
C GLY A 147 -14.07 7.03 6.09
N ILE A 148 -13.01 6.33 6.54
CA ILE A 148 -12.62 6.24 7.95
C ILE A 148 -12.32 7.64 8.49
N ALA A 149 -11.50 8.41 7.80
CA ALA A 149 -11.12 9.75 8.24
C ALA A 149 -12.34 10.66 8.37
N LYS A 150 -13.22 10.73 7.36
CA LYS A 150 -14.48 11.49 7.46
C LYS A 150 -15.33 11.05 8.64
N GLY A 151 -15.43 9.74 8.89
CA GLY A 151 -16.13 9.20 10.06
C GLY A 151 -15.53 9.68 11.38
N VAL A 152 -14.20 9.63 11.51
CA VAL A 152 -13.48 10.10 12.69
C VAL A 152 -13.70 11.60 12.90
N PHE A 153 -13.59 12.42 11.85
CA PHE A 153 -13.85 13.86 11.95
C PHE A 153 -15.27 14.17 12.41
N LYS A 154 -16.28 13.46 11.90
CA LYS A 154 -17.68 13.63 12.30
C LYS A 154 -17.92 13.27 13.77
N VAL A 155 -17.24 12.25 14.28
CA VAL A 155 -17.33 11.85 15.69
C VAL A 155 -16.63 12.87 16.59
N LEU A 156 -15.44 13.32 16.21
CA LEU A 156 -14.70 14.35 16.95
C LEU A 156 -15.46 15.68 16.99
N SER A 157 -16.08 16.10 15.89
CA SER A 157 -16.90 17.33 15.85
C SER A 157 -18.19 17.24 16.67
N PHE A 158 -18.61 16.03 17.07
CA PHE A 158 -19.77 15.83 17.94
C PHE A 158 -19.38 15.78 19.43
N LEU A 159 -18.11 15.52 19.73
CA LEU A 159 -17.56 15.42 21.08
C LEU A 159 -16.93 16.73 21.59
N LEU A 160 -16.60 17.65 20.67
CA LEU A 160 -16.05 18.99 20.91
C LEU A 160 -17.15 20.05 20.76
#